data_AF-A0A934F1U3-F1
#
_entry.id   AF-A0A934F1U3-F1
#
_cell.length_a   1.000
_cell.length_b   1.000
_cell.length_c   1.000
_cell.angle_alpha   90.00
_cell.angle_beta   90.00
_cell.angle_gamma   90.00
#
_symmetry.space_group_name_H-M   'P 1'
#
loop_
_entity.id
_entity.type
_entity.pdbx_description
1 polymer ?
#
loop_
_entity_poly.entity_id
_entity_poly.type
_entity_poly.pdbx_seq_one_letter_code
_entity_poly.pdbx_strand_id
1 'polypeptide(L)'
;MNPLRPSLLCRPRTHGPVLSLLLSVVIGAALPLSGRNATSPRASSPPAQTAPPAYPDDVHVPKGCYISTLAYLAKFHLEFATESGTPLTVLLRRFDGPHTIALVSWQGRWWGRDEFSGVFDLQSAVSNKDDTTRLRALAECILDRLSVRHLKGGYITAPNPTSELSDRERCEAVHAAATLLPCASQLYWVGCNRGVIPLLFFQPSERTIAVYDPASGTATAECVLRSAPTVVTMVASELGYRANAVWPGSRFVIASATR
;
A
#
# COMPACT_ATOMS: atom_id res chain seq x y z
N MET A 1 -3.08 -43.56 5.30
CA MET A 1 -4.31 -42.73 5.33
C MET A 1 -3.99 -41.40 4.66
N ASN A 2 -4.58 -41.13 3.50
CA ASN A 2 -4.38 -39.89 2.74
C ASN A 2 -5.32 -38.80 3.27
N PRO A 3 -4.83 -37.62 3.70
CA PRO A 3 -5.70 -36.48 3.89
C PRO A 3 -5.99 -35.81 2.54
N LEU A 4 -7.28 -35.56 2.32
CA LEU A 4 -7.89 -34.97 1.14
C LEU A 4 -7.35 -33.54 0.89
N ARG A 5 -6.97 -33.25 -0.36
CA ARG A 5 -6.69 -31.90 -0.85
C ARG A 5 -8.00 -31.09 -0.94
N PRO A 6 -8.08 -29.87 -0.40
CA PRO A 6 -9.12 -28.93 -0.79
C PRO A 6 -8.73 -28.28 -2.13
N SER A 7 -9.37 -28.69 -3.21
CA SER A 7 -9.34 -28.00 -4.49
C SER A 7 -10.24 -26.76 -4.42
N LEU A 8 -9.65 -25.56 -4.34
CA LEU A 8 -10.36 -24.32 -4.62
C LEU A 8 -9.88 -23.78 -5.97
N LEU A 9 -10.76 -23.96 -6.95
CA LEU A 9 -10.68 -23.41 -8.30
C LEU A 9 -10.88 -21.89 -8.24
N CYS A 10 -9.79 -21.12 -8.20
CA CYS A 10 -9.82 -19.74 -8.69
C CYS A 10 -9.83 -19.79 -10.21
N ARG A 11 -11.00 -19.59 -10.84
CA ARG A 11 -11.10 -19.36 -12.28
C ARG A 11 -10.78 -17.89 -12.58
N PRO A 12 -9.98 -17.59 -13.61
CA PRO A 12 -9.89 -16.24 -14.15
C PRO A 12 -11.14 -15.98 -14.99
N ARG A 13 -11.76 -14.81 -14.84
CA ARG A 13 -12.67 -14.31 -15.87
C ARG A 13 -12.66 -12.80 -16.02
N THR A 14 -12.81 -12.44 -17.28
CA THR A 14 -12.60 -11.20 -18.00
C THR A 14 -13.65 -10.13 -17.73
N HIS A 15 -13.25 -8.88 -17.94
CA HIS A 15 -14.00 -7.63 -17.84
C HIS A 15 -15.42 -7.65 -18.44
N GLY A 16 -16.31 -6.89 -17.79
CA GLY A 16 -17.56 -6.37 -18.34
C GLY A 16 -18.08 -5.22 -17.46
N PRO A 17 -18.65 -4.14 -18.03
CA PRO A 17 -18.90 -2.88 -17.33
C PRO A 17 -20.19 -2.95 -16.50
N VAL A 18 -20.20 -2.32 -15.32
CA VAL A 18 -21.43 -2.14 -14.53
C VAL A 18 -21.77 -0.66 -14.46
N LEU A 19 -23.04 -0.42 -14.80
CA LEU A 19 -23.78 0.83 -14.93
C LEU A 19 -23.49 1.88 -13.86
N SER A 20 -23.35 3.10 -14.37
CA SER A 20 -23.49 4.37 -13.65
C SER A 20 -24.93 4.55 -13.16
N LEU A 21 -25.11 4.89 -11.88
CA LEU A 21 -26.38 5.33 -11.32
C LEU A 21 -26.23 6.79 -10.89
N LEU A 22 -26.80 7.66 -11.71
CA LEU A 22 -27.03 9.08 -11.47
C LEU A 22 -27.94 9.24 -10.24
N LEU A 23 -27.48 9.99 -9.24
CA LEU A 23 -28.37 10.64 -8.29
C LEU A 23 -28.20 12.15 -8.42
N SER A 24 -29.20 12.77 -9.04
CA SER A 24 -29.41 14.22 -9.04
C SER A 24 -30.05 14.62 -7.72
N VAL A 25 -29.48 15.61 -7.04
CA VAL A 25 -30.24 16.48 -6.13
C VAL A 25 -29.97 17.92 -6.57
N VAL A 26 -31.07 18.63 -6.81
CA VAL A 26 -31.11 20.01 -7.30
C VAL A 26 -31.73 20.88 -6.19
N ILE A 27 -31.27 22.13 -6.17
CA ILE A 27 -31.89 23.37 -5.68
C ILE A 27 -31.67 23.76 -4.21
N GLY A 28 -31.10 24.96 -4.04
CA GLY A 28 -31.16 25.71 -2.80
C GLY A 28 -30.56 27.13 -2.86
N ALA A 29 -31.29 28.05 -3.53
CA ALA A 29 -31.33 29.51 -3.34
C ALA A 29 -30.05 30.39 -3.33
N ALA A 30 -30.01 31.32 -4.28
CA ALA A 30 -29.09 32.46 -4.33
C ALA A 30 -29.61 33.64 -3.48
N LEU A 31 -28.69 34.31 -2.77
CA LEU A 31 -28.88 35.66 -2.22
C LEU A 31 -27.94 36.63 -2.96
N PRO A 32 -28.37 37.87 -3.28
CA PRO A 32 -27.49 38.88 -3.84
C PRO A 32 -26.75 39.60 -2.71
N LEU A 33 -25.42 39.60 -2.73
CA LEU A 33 -24.59 40.50 -1.93
C LEU A 33 -23.91 41.51 -2.85
N SER A 34 -24.37 42.75 -2.74
CA SER A 34 -23.73 43.94 -3.30
C SER A 34 -22.39 44.22 -2.62
N GLY A 35 -21.37 44.44 -3.44
CA GLY A 35 -20.47 45.59 -3.33
C GLY A 35 -19.45 45.60 -2.18
N ARG A 36 -18.21 45.20 -2.48
CA ARG A 36 -16.99 45.83 -1.95
C ARG A 36 -15.80 45.43 -2.84
N ASN A 37 -15.37 46.34 -3.73
CA ASN A 37 -14.10 46.25 -4.44
C ASN A 37 -12.97 46.55 -3.46
N ALA A 38 -12.54 45.53 -2.71
CA ALA A 38 -11.23 45.53 -2.09
C ALA A 38 -10.26 44.91 -3.11
N THR A 39 -9.32 45.71 -3.61
CA THR A 39 -8.16 45.25 -4.39
C THR A 39 -7.30 44.40 -3.46
N SER A 40 -7.68 43.13 -3.32
CA SER A 40 -6.93 42.14 -2.56
C SER A 40 -5.58 41.96 -3.25
N PRO A 41 -4.45 41.97 -2.50
CA PRO A 41 -3.16 41.65 -3.09
C PRO A 41 -3.28 40.28 -3.74
N ARG A 42 -3.03 40.25 -5.05
CA ARG A 42 -3.08 39.06 -5.89
C ARG A 42 -2.10 38.05 -5.27
N ALA A 43 -2.65 37.11 -4.50
CA ALA A 43 -1.90 35.98 -3.98
C ALA A 43 -1.24 35.33 -5.20
N SER A 44 0.08 35.48 -5.30
CA SER A 44 0.87 34.77 -6.28
C SER A 44 0.60 33.29 -6.04
N SER A 45 -0.08 32.65 -6.98
CA SER A 45 -0.33 31.21 -6.93
C SER A 45 1.00 30.53 -6.65
N PRO A 46 1.05 29.61 -5.66
CA PRO A 46 2.27 28.86 -5.41
C PRO A 46 2.76 28.24 -6.73
N PRO A 47 4.08 28.19 -6.95
CA PRO A 47 4.63 27.60 -8.17
C PRO A 47 4.01 26.21 -8.38
N ALA A 48 3.55 25.94 -9.60
CA ALA A 48 2.94 24.66 -9.93
C ALA A 48 3.93 23.54 -9.62
N GLN A 49 3.57 22.65 -8.70
CA GLN A 49 4.41 21.50 -8.35
C GLN A 49 4.62 20.62 -9.58
N THR A 50 5.87 20.39 -9.95
CA THR A 50 6.25 19.64 -11.17
C THR A 50 6.25 18.12 -10.97
N ALA A 51 6.15 17.66 -9.72
CA ALA A 51 6.10 16.26 -9.33
C ALA A 51 5.04 16.09 -8.23
N PRO A 52 4.45 14.89 -8.07
CA PRO A 52 3.55 14.63 -6.95
C PRO A 52 4.31 14.74 -5.61
N PRO A 53 3.62 15.10 -4.51
CA PRO A 53 4.23 15.18 -3.20
C PRO A 53 4.75 13.81 -2.74
N ALA A 54 5.91 13.79 -2.09
CA ALA A 54 6.58 12.54 -1.74
C ALA A 54 6.00 11.81 -0.52
N TYR A 55 5.37 12.55 0.41
CA TYR A 55 4.92 12.12 1.74
C TYR A 55 5.88 11.08 2.36
N PRO A 56 7.04 11.52 2.90
CA PRO A 56 7.94 10.59 3.57
C PRO A 56 7.19 9.90 4.72
N ASP A 57 7.51 8.63 4.96
CA ASP A 57 6.93 7.90 6.08
C ASP A 57 7.54 8.40 7.39
N ASP A 58 6.69 8.58 8.40
CA ASP A 58 7.13 9.08 9.71
C ASP A 58 7.94 8.01 10.48
N VAL A 59 7.78 6.74 10.12
CA VAL A 59 8.47 5.59 10.71
C VAL A 59 8.82 4.58 9.61
N HIS A 60 10.03 4.05 9.62
CA HIS A 60 10.40 2.94 8.73
C HIS A 60 9.85 1.61 9.26
N VAL A 61 9.19 0.85 8.39
CA VAL A 61 8.68 -0.49 8.68
C VAL A 61 9.51 -1.53 7.91
N PRO A 62 10.23 -2.44 8.60
CA PRO A 62 11.02 -3.48 7.94
C PRO A 62 10.18 -4.31 6.97
N LYS A 63 10.63 -4.48 5.72
CA LYS A 63 9.87 -5.19 4.66
C LYS A 63 8.44 -4.65 4.50
N GLY A 64 8.24 -3.37 4.77
CA GLY A 64 6.95 -2.68 4.84
C GLY A 64 6.53 -1.98 3.55
N CYS A 65 7.17 -2.23 2.41
CA CYS A 65 6.94 -1.50 1.16
C CYS A 65 5.47 -1.44 0.72
N TYR A 66 4.69 -2.51 0.95
CA TYR A 66 3.24 -2.51 0.69
C TYR A 66 2.48 -1.59 1.64
N ILE A 67 2.83 -1.57 2.93
CA ILE A 67 2.21 -0.71 3.95
C ILE A 67 2.53 0.76 3.68
N SER A 68 3.81 1.05 3.41
CA SER A 68 4.29 2.37 3.00
C SER A 68 3.55 2.87 1.74
N THR A 69 3.38 2.00 0.74
CA THR A 69 2.60 2.30 -0.46
C THR A 69 1.15 2.65 -0.14
N LEU A 70 0.48 1.89 0.73
CA LEU A 70 -0.91 2.18 1.11
C LEU A 70 -1.04 3.50 1.88
N ALA A 71 -0.14 3.76 2.84
CA ALA A 71 -0.11 5.01 3.60
C ALA A 71 0.07 6.22 2.67
N TYR A 72 0.99 6.13 1.71
CA TYR A 72 1.18 7.14 0.68
C TYR A 72 -0.08 7.36 -0.16
N LEU A 73 -0.67 6.28 -0.70
CA LEU A 73 -1.84 6.37 -1.57
C LEU A 73 -3.07 6.97 -0.85
N ALA A 74 -3.26 6.66 0.43
CA ALA A 74 -4.35 7.24 1.20
C ALA A 74 -4.18 8.76 1.39
N LYS A 75 -2.97 9.23 1.71
CA LYS A 75 -2.68 10.68 1.78
C LYS A 75 -2.89 11.34 0.41
N PHE A 76 -2.39 10.69 -0.65
CA PHE A 76 -2.50 11.19 -2.02
C PHE A 76 -3.95 11.30 -2.51
N HIS A 77 -4.78 10.27 -2.31
CA HIS A 77 -6.19 10.30 -2.71
C HIS A 77 -7.05 11.24 -1.86
N LEU A 78 -6.64 11.53 -0.62
CA LEU A 78 -7.30 12.52 0.22
C LEU A 78 -7.08 13.94 -0.34
N GLU A 79 -5.87 14.25 -0.80
CA GLU A 79 -5.50 15.58 -1.28
C GLU A 79 -5.85 15.79 -2.76
N PHE A 80 -5.77 14.74 -3.60
CA PHE A 80 -5.92 14.83 -5.05
C PHE A 80 -6.95 13.84 -5.60
N ALA A 81 -8.23 14.08 -5.29
CA ALA A 81 -9.33 13.19 -5.67
C ALA A 81 -9.52 12.99 -7.20
N THR A 82 -8.99 13.88 -8.03
CA THR A 82 -9.04 13.75 -9.50
C THR A 82 -7.89 12.92 -10.08
N GLU A 83 -6.85 12.67 -9.29
CA GLU A 83 -5.72 11.86 -9.70
C GLU A 83 -5.96 10.39 -9.35
N SER A 84 -5.44 9.51 -10.18
CA SER A 84 -5.51 8.06 -10.01
C SER A 84 -4.30 7.56 -9.23
N GLY A 85 -4.48 6.46 -8.49
CA GLY A 85 -3.38 5.82 -7.80
C GLY A 85 -3.68 4.37 -7.46
N THR A 86 -2.68 3.50 -7.59
CA THR A 86 -2.79 2.07 -7.28
C THR A 86 -1.44 1.53 -6.80
N PRO A 87 -1.42 0.50 -5.93
CA PRO A 87 -0.22 -0.27 -5.71
C PRO A 87 0.23 -0.94 -7.01
N LEU A 88 1.53 -0.99 -7.24
CA LEU A 88 2.15 -1.70 -8.36
C LEU A 88 3.25 -2.61 -7.83
N THR A 89 3.10 -3.92 -8.06
CA THR A 89 4.15 -4.89 -7.77
C THR A 89 5.16 -4.91 -8.90
N VAL A 90 6.43 -4.83 -8.53
CA VAL A 90 7.61 -4.83 -9.40
C VAL A 90 8.60 -5.90 -8.95
N LEU A 91 9.40 -6.42 -9.89
CA LEU A 91 10.48 -7.37 -9.62
C LEU A 91 11.82 -6.70 -9.89
N LEU A 92 12.56 -6.39 -8.83
CA LEU A 92 13.86 -5.72 -8.94
C LEU A 92 14.99 -6.75 -8.93
N ARG A 93 16.01 -6.56 -9.78
CA ARG A 93 17.08 -7.56 -9.94
C ARG A 93 17.93 -7.78 -8.69
N ARG A 94 17.95 -6.80 -7.79
CA ARG A 94 18.79 -6.76 -6.59
C ARG A 94 18.00 -6.94 -5.30
N PHE A 95 16.71 -7.27 -5.40
CA PHE A 95 15.86 -7.54 -4.25
C PHE A 95 15.44 -9.01 -4.26
N ASP A 96 15.44 -9.61 -3.07
CA ASP A 96 14.91 -10.95 -2.88
C ASP A 96 13.38 -10.89 -2.79
N GLY A 97 12.75 -11.06 -3.95
CA GLY A 97 11.30 -11.20 -4.08
C GLY A 97 10.56 -9.95 -4.59
N PRO A 98 9.22 -10.00 -4.58
CA PRO A 98 8.39 -8.91 -5.07
C PRO A 98 8.51 -7.66 -4.20
N HIS A 99 8.57 -6.49 -4.84
CA HIS A 99 8.54 -5.19 -4.19
C HIS A 99 7.29 -4.43 -4.60
N THR A 100 6.74 -3.59 -3.72
CA THR A 100 5.55 -2.78 -4.03
C THR A 100 5.89 -1.30 -3.99
N ILE A 101 5.45 -0.59 -5.03
CA ILE A 101 5.51 0.88 -5.10
C ILE A 101 4.09 1.44 -5.29
N ALA A 102 3.92 2.74 -5.05
CA ALA A 102 2.73 3.45 -5.50
C ALA A 102 2.91 3.88 -6.97
N LEU A 103 1.92 3.59 -7.81
CA LEU A 103 1.78 4.14 -9.15
C LEU A 103 0.68 5.20 -9.10
N VAL A 104 0.99 6.45 -9.45
CA VAL A 104 0.02 7.56 -9.42
C VAL A 104 0.03 8.37 -10.71
N SER A 105 -1.12 8.91 -11.08
CA SER A 105 -1.17 9.96 -12.08
C SER A 105 -0.88 11.31 -11.41
N TRP A 106 -0.20 12.19 -12.14
CA TRP A 106 -0.01 13.57 -11.74
C TRP A 106 0.08 14.43 -12.98
N GLN A 107 -0.88 15.36 -13.14
CA GLN A 107 -0.91 16.32 -14.25
C GLN A 107 -0.77 15.64 -15.63
N GLY A 108 -1.49 14.53 -15.81
CA GLY A 108 -1.52 13.78 -17.08
C GLY A 108 -0.32 12.88 -17.35
N ARG A 109 0.53 12.62 -16.35
CA ARG A 109 1.69 11.70 -16.44
C ARG A 109 1.66 10.64 -15.35
N TRP A 110 2.27 9.49 -15.61
CA TRP A 110 2.45 8.42 -14.63
C TRP A 110 3.76 8.58 -13.85
N TRP A 111 3.67 8.39 -12.54
CA TRP A 111 4.77 8.48 -11.59
C TRP A 111 4.81 7.25 -10.69
N GLY A 112 6.00 6.84 -10.29
CA GLY A 112 6.21 5.88 -9.22
C GLY A 112 6.62 6.58 -7.93
N ARG A 113 6.22 6.03 -6.78
CA ARG A 113 6.80 6.37 -5.48
C ARG A 113 7.26 5.09 -4.78
N ASP A 114 8.55 5.03 -4.52
CA ASP A 114 9.22 3.96 -3.77
C ASP A 114 9.62 4.48 -2.37
N GLU A 115 9.63 3.58 -1.38
CA GLU A 115 9.94 3.95 0.02
C GLU A 115 11.40 4.42 0.19
N PHE A 116 12.32 3.87 -0.61
CA PHE A 116 13.75 4.21 -0.54
C PHE A 116 14.16 5.27 -1.57
N SER A 117 13.57 5.21 -2.76
CA SER A 117 13.96 6.05 -3.90
C SER A 117 13.11 7.31 -4.05
N GLY A 118 12.03 7.43 -3.28
CA GLY A 118 11.09 8.55 -3.37
C GLY A 118 10.27 8.53 -4.66
N VAL A 119 9.88 9.72 -5.12
CA VAL A 119 9.05 9.92 -6.32
C VAL A 119 9.92 9.98 -7.58
N PHE A 120 9.49 9.28 -8.64
CA PHE A 120 10.18 9.25 -9.93
C PHE A 120 9.21 9.21 -11.12
N ASP A 121 9.58 9.89 -12.21
CA ASP A 121 8.79 9.98 -13.44
C ASP A 121 8.95 8.71 -14.28
N LEU A 122 7.83 8.08 -14.68
CA LEU A 122 7.83 6.92 -15.58
C LEU A 122 7.95 7.30 -17.05
N GLN A 123 8.02 8.60 -17.35
CA GLN A 123 8.12 9.17 -18.70
C GLN A 123 6.99 8.70 -19.61
N SER A 124 5.81 8.45 -19.02
CA SER A 124 4.62 8.00 -19.72
C SER A 124 3.47 8.97 -19.45
N ALA A 125 2.80 9.41 -20.51
CA ALA A 125 1.52 10.11 -20.39
C ALA A 125 0.44 9.14 -19.90
N VAL A 126 -0.56 9.67 -19.20
CA VAL A 126 -1.79 8.95 -18.84
C VAL A 126 -2.64 8.81 -20.09
N SER A 127 -3.21 7.62 -20.31
CA SER A 127 -4.01 7.32 -21.50
C SER A 127 -5.18 6.39 -21.17
N ASN A 128 -6.24 6.40 -21.97
CA ASN A 128 -7.39 5.52 -21.75
C ASN A 128 -7.08 4.02 -21.92
N LYS A 129 -5.87 3.65 -22.37
CA LYS A 129 -5.43 2.27 -22.61
C LYS A 129 -4.13 1.97 -21.87
N ASP A 130 -4.02 2.45 -20.65
CA ASP A 130 -2.80 2.27 -19.87
C ASP A 130 -2.48 0.79 -19.68
N ASP A 131 -1.34 0.38 -20.25
CA ASP A 131 -0.82 -0.97 -20.14
C ASP A 131 0.03 -1.07 -18.86
N THR A 132 -0.59 -1.60 -17.80
CA THR A 132 0.07 -1.81 -16.51
C THR A 132 1.33 -2.67 -16.64
N THR A 133 1.42 -3.56 -17.62
CA THR A 133 2.63 -4.37 -17.87
C THR A 133 3.78 -3.50 -18.34
N ARG A 134 3.51 -2.57 -19.26
CA ARG A 134 4.50 -1.59 -19.71
C ARG A 134 4.94 -0.66 -18.59
N LEU A 135 3.98 -0.13 -17.81
CA LEU A 135 4.30 0.74 -16.67
C LEU A 135 5.15 0.02 -15.62
N ARG A 136 4.85 -1.25 -15.34
CA ARG A 136 5.68 -2.12 -14.48
C ARG A 136 7.11 -2.23 -15.01
N ALA A 137 7.29 -2.59 -16.27
CA ALA A 137 8.62 -2.75 -16.87
C ALA A 137 9.44 -1.44 -16.85
N LEU A 138 8.78 -0.29 -17.05
CA LEU A 138 9.41 1.03 -16.92
C LEU A 138 9.85 1.30 -15.47
N ALA A 139 8.97 1.04 -14.50
CA ALA A 139 9.26 1.22 -13.09
C ALA A 139 10.43 0.33 -12.63
N GLU A 140 10.44 -0.94 -13.01
CA GLU A 140 11.54 -1.88 -12.74
C GLU A 140 12.86 -1.37 -13.30
N CYS A 141 12.88 -0.92 -14.57
CA CYS A 141 14.08 -0.40 -15.20
C CYS A 141 14.62 0.86 -14.49
N ILE A 142 13.73 1.77 -14.08
CA ILE A 142 14.11 3.00 -13.37
C ILE A 142 14.66 2.67 -11.98
N LEU A 143 13.97 1.83 -11.21
CA LEU A 143 14.39 1.44 -9.85
C LEU A 143 15.70 0.64 -9.85
N ASP A 144 15.92 -0.24 -10.84
CA ASP A 144 17.21 -0.90 -11.02
C ASP A 144 18.35 0.12 -11.25
N ARG A 145 18.09 1.22 -11.98
CA ARG A 145 19.09 2.29 -12.17
C ARG A 145 19.30 3.12 -10.91
N LEU A 146 18.23 3.42 -10.17
CA LEU A 146 18.30 4.20 -8.92
C LEU A 146 19.01 3.42 -7.81
N SER A 147 18.75 2.11 -7.69
CA SER A 147 19.42 1.23 -6.72
C SER A 147 20.92 1.11 -6.98
N VAL A 148 21.37 1.08 -8.24
CA VAL A 148 22.81 1.12 -8.59
C VAL A 148 23.48 2.41 -8.10
N ARG A 149 22.77 3.55 -8.16
CA ARG A 149 23.29 4.83 -7.68
C ARG A 149 23.38 4.88 -6.17
N HIS A 150 22.37 4.37 -5.46
CA HIS A 150 22.39 4.29 -3.99
C HIS A 150 23.56 3.44 -3.48
N LEU A 151 23.84 2.30 -4.11
CA LEU A 151 24.97 1.43 -3.75
C LEU A 151 26.34 2.07 -4.00
N LYS A 152 26.47 2.99 -4.96
CA LYS A 152 27.70 3.75 -5.20
C LYS A 152 27.85 4.98 -4.29
N GLY A 153 26.74 5.48 -3.73
CA GLY A 153 26.68 6.67 -2.89
C GLY A 153 26.85 6.45 -1.39
N GLY A 154 27.05 5.20 -0.94
CA GLY A 154 27.35 4.88 0.45
C GLY A 154 26.17 4.99 1.44
N TYR A 155 24.93 5.20 0.97
CA TYR A 155 23.75 5.21 1.83
C TYR A 155 23.16 3.80 2.02
N ILE A 156 23.03 3.44 3.30
CA ILE A 156 22.33 2.32 3.93
C ILE A 156 21.88 1.22 2.95
N THR A 157 22.72 0.20 2.79
CA THR A 157 22.21 -1.14 2.49
C THR A 157 21.04 -1.39 3.43
N ALA A 158 19.85 -1.64 2.87
CA ALA A 158 18.73 -2.15 3.64
C ALA A 158 19.27 -3.24 4.58
N PRO A 159 19.01 -3.16 5.90
CA PRO A 159 19.60 -4.05 6.87
C PRO A 159 19.48 -5.49 6.36
N ASN A 160 20.62 -6.18 6.38
CA ASN A 160 20.79 -7.49 5.79
C ASN A 160 19.62 -8.39 6.22
N PRO A 161 18.83 -8.98 5.31
CA PRO A 161 17.64 -9.77 5.65
C PRO A 161 17.95 -11.05 6.44
N THR A 162 19.23 -11.29 6.76
CA THR A 162 19.75 -12.46 7.46
C THR A 162 19.83 -12.33 8.98
N SER A 163 19.71 -11.14 9.57
CA SER A 163 19.55 -11.04 11.02
C SER A 163 18.11 -11.37 11.38
N GLU A 164 17.89 -12.53 11.98
CA GLU A 164 16.60 -12.86 12.59
C GLU A 164 16.23 -11.75 13.57
N LEU A 165 15.10 -11.06 13.31
CA LEU A 165 14.58 -10.05 14.22
C LEU A 165 14.22 -10.72 15.54
N SER A 166 14.64 -10.12 16.65
CA SER A 166 14.22 -10.54 17.98
C SER A 166 12.69 -10.39 18.14
N ASP A 167 12.10 -11.15 19.06
CA ASP A 167 10.65 -11.08 19.32
C ASP A 167 10.18 -9.66 19.65
N ARG A 168 11.02 -8.89 20.35
CA ARG A 168 10.77 -7.49 20.66
C ARG A 168 10.74 -6.63 19.39
N GLU A 169 11.74 -6.74 18.53
CA GLU A 169 11.80 -5.97 17.28
C GLU A 169 10.64 -6.32 16.34
N ARG A 170 10.23 -7.60 16.29
CA ARG A 170 9.05 -8.02 15.52
C ARG A 170 7.77 -7.39 16.05
N CYS A 171 7.61 -7.36 17.38
CA CYS A 171 6.46 -6.72 18.02
C CYS A 171 6.44 -5.21 17.72
N GLU A 172 7.56 -4.51 17.92
CA GLU A 172 7.70 -3.07 17.64
C GLU A 172 7.41 -2.75 16.16
N ALA A 173 7.91 -3.57 15.22
CA ALA A 173 7.64 -3.42 13.79
C ALA A 173 6.16 -3.62 13.44
N VAL A 174 5.49 -4.61 14.03
CA VAL A 174 4.04 -4.83 13.83
C VAL A 174 3.22 -3.66 14.37
N HIS A 175 3.60 -3.09 15.52
CA HIS A 175 2.95 -1.91 16.07
C HIS A 175 3.16 -0.67 15.19
N ALA A 176 4.39 -0.41 14.74
CA ALA A 176 4.69 0.68 13.83
C ALA A 176 3.90 0.55 12.51
N ALA A 177 3.88 -0.66 11.93
CA ALA A 177 3.09 -0.98 10.75
C ALA A 177 1.60 -0.64 10.94
N ALA A 178 1.02 -1.02 12.09
CA ALA A 178 -0.38 -0.75 12.40
C ALA A 178 -0.69 0.76 12.48
N THR A 179 0.26 1.59 12.94
CA THR A 179 0.06 3.05 13.02
C THR A 179 0.10 3.77 11.67
N LEU A 180 0.75 3.18 10.65
CA LEU A 180 0.83 3.77 9.31
C LEU A 180 -0.37 3.43 8.43
N LEU A 181 -1.07 2.34 8.73
CA LEU A 181 -2.12 1.83 7.85
C LEU A 181 -3.32 2.77 7.80
N PRO A 182 -3.82 3.10 6.58
CA PRO A 182 -5.02 3.90 6.40
C PRO A 182 -6.32 3.06 6.41
N CYS A 183 -6.23 1.81 6.88
CA CYS A 183 -7.38 0.93 7.08
C CYS A 183 -7.35 0.30 8.48
N ALA A 184 -8.50 -0.26 8.90
CA ALA A 184 -8.56 -1.03 10.14
C ALA A 184 -7.61 -2.23 10.09
N SER A 185 -6.87 -2.44 11.17
CA SER A 185 -5.92 -3.54 11.30
C SER A 185 -6.03 -4.22 12.67
N GLN A 186 -5.59 -5.46 12.74
CA GLN A 186 -5.63 -6.27 13.95
C GLN A 186 -4.36 -7.10 14.08
N LEU A 187 -3.72 -7.01 15.25
CA LEU A 187 -2.60 -7.87 15.60
C LEU A 187 -3.14 -9.26 15.92
N TYR A 188 -2.45 -10.28 15.42
CA TYR A 188 -2.64 -11.67 15.77
C TYR A 188 -1.36 -12.26 16.32
N TRP A 189 -1.48 -12.99 17.41
CA TRP A 189 -0.39 -13.78 17.96
C TRP A 189 -0.55 -15.22 17.46
N VAL A 190 0.52 -15.75 16.88
CA VAL A 190 0.56 -17.11 16.32
C VAL A 190 1.52 -17.95 17.16
N GLY A 191 0.98 -18.93 17.86
CA GLY A 191 1.76 -20.01 18.46
C GLY A 191 2.23 -20.94 17.36
N CYS A 192 3.53 -21.22 17.31
CA CYS A 192 4.12 -22.15 16.37
C CYS A 192 5.34 -22.87 16.98
N ASN A 193 5.97 -23.73 16.20
CA ASN A 193 7.19 -24.45 16.60
C ASN A 193 8.41 -23.55 16.90
N ARG A 194 8.32 -22.25 16.60
CA ARG A 194 9.36 -21.25 16.89
C ARG A 194 9.00 -20.34 18.07
N GLY A 195 7.93 -20.64 18.80
CA GLY A 195 7.41 -19.79 19.87
C GLY A 195 6.16 -19.01 19.44
N VAL A 196 5.98 -17.83 20.01
CA VAL A 196 4.82 -16.97 19.74
C VAL A 196 5.27 -15.79 18.90
N ILE A 197 4.66 -15.61 17.74
CA ILE A 197 5.06 -14.56 16.78
C ILE A 197 3.90 -13.59 16.52
N PRO A 198 4.15 -12.28 16.43
CA PRO A 198 3.12 -11.31 16.06
C PRO A 198 3.00 -11.21 14.53
N LEU A 199 1.77 -11.23 14.03
CA LEU A 199 1.41 -10.92 12.64
C LEU A 199 0.38 -9.81 12.61
N LEU A 200 0.43 -8.95 11.59
CA LEU A 200 -0.56 -7.90 11.39
C LEU A 200 -1.53 -8.28 10.28
N PHE A 201 -2.81 -8.42 10.60
CA PHE A 201 -3.88 -8.58 9.61
C PHE A 201 -4.53 -7.24 9.30
N PHE A 202 -4.79 -6.94 8.03
CA PHE A 202 -5.50 -5.75 7.62
C PHE A 202 -6.20 -5.94 6.27
N GLN A 203 -7.13 -5.03 5.97
CA GLN A 203 -7.98 -5.10 4.79
C GLN A 203 -7.88 -3.80 3.98
N PRO A 204 -6.96 -3.73 2.99
CA PRO A 204 -6.77 -2.54 2.15
C PRO A 204 -8.00 -2.12 1.34
N SER A 205 -8.86 -3.08 0.98
CA SER A 205 -10.10 -2.84 0.24
C SER A 205 -11.15 -3.91 0.59
N GLU A 206 -12.40 -3.73 0.16
CA GLU A 206 -13.47 -4.73 0.34
C GLU A 206 -13.13 -6.12 -0.21
N ARG A 207 -12.21 -6.18 -1.19
CA ARG A 207 -11.84 -7.41 -1.90
C ARG A 207 -10.38 -7.79 -1.72
N THR A 208 -9.63 -7.10 -0.89
CA THR A 208 -8.21 -7.36 -0.69
C THR A 208 -7.94 -7.55 0.79
N ILE A 209 -7.32 -8.66 1.14
CA ILE A 209 -6.82 -8.93 2.49
C ILE A 209 -5.30 -8.97 2.46
N ALA A 210 -4.68 -8.62 3.59
CA ALA A 210 -3.25 -8.62 3.74
C ALA A 210 -2.82 -9.11 5.12
N VAL A 211 -1.70 -9.81 5.16
CA VAL A 211 -1.02 -10.22 6.39
C VAL A 211 0.44 -9.81 6.28
N TYR A 212 0.91 -9.04 7.25
CA TYR A 212 2.28 -8.59 7.34
C TYR A 212 3.04 -9.34 8.45
N ASP A 213 4.22 -9.83 8.06
CA ASP A 213 5.26 -10.39 8.94
C ASP A 213 6.55 -9.59 8.74
N PRO A 214 7.13 -8.96 9.76
CA PRO A 214 8.41 -8.26 9.64
C PRO A 214 9.54 -9.10 9.03
N ALA A 215 9.51 -10.43 9.20
CA ALA A 215 10.52 -11.33 8.66
C ALA A 215 10.32 -11.63 7.17
N SER A 216 9.12 -11.50 6.61
CA SER A 216 8.79 -11.94 5.25
C SER A 216 8.15 -10.86 4.36
N GLY A 217 7.72 -9.75 4.94
CA GLY A 217 6.98 -8.70 4.26
C GLY A 217 5.47 -8.93 4.31
N THR A 218 4.75 -8.42 3.31
CA THR A 218 3.29 -8.50 3.25
C THR A 218 2.82 -9.51 2.21
N ALA A 219 2.02 -10.49 2.64
CA ALA A 219 1.26 -11.35 1.75
C ALA A 219 -0.12 -10.74 1.51
N THR A 220 -0.57 -10.71 0.24
CA THR A 220 -1.88 -10.17 -0.15
C THR A 220 -2.69 -11.20 -0.93
N ALA A 221 -4.01 -11.10 -0.86
CA ALA A 221 -4.92 -11.90 -1.67
C ALA A 221 -6.19 -11.13 -2.02
N GLU A 222 -6.66 -11.33 -3.25
CA GLU A 222 -7.98 -10.87 -3.67
C GLU A 222 -9.05 -11.86 -3.23
N CYS A 223 -9.80 -11.53 -2.18
CA CYS A 223 -10.97 -12.28 -1.76
C CYS A 223 -11.89 -11.46 -0.85
N VAL A 224 -13.13 -11.92 -0.69
CA VAL A 224 -14.04 -11.42 0.35
C VAL A 224 -13.72 -12.14 1.65
N LEU A 225 -13.38 -11.37 2.69
CA LEU A 225 -13.02 -11.91 4.00
C LEU A 225 -14.18 -12.72 4.59
N ARG A 226 -13.91 -13.99 4.90
CA ARG A 226 -14.85 -14.85 5.64
C ARG A 226 -14.47 -14.98 7.12
N SER A 227 -13.17 -15.04 7.40
CA SER A 227 -12.62 -15.24 8.75
C SER A 227 -11.15 -14.81 8.80
N ALA A 228 -10.84 -13.72 9.52
CA ALA A 228 -9.48 -13.24 9.68
C ALA A 228 -8.54 -14.26 10.37
N PRO A 229 -8.95 -14.95 11.46
CA PRO A 229 -8.11 -15.99 12.07
C PRO A 229 -7.74 -17.11 11.08
N THR A 230 -8.68 -17.54 10.24
CA THR A 230 -8.43 -18.58 9.23
C THR A 230 -7.40 -18.13 8.20
N VAL A 231 -7.51 -16.89 7.71
CA VAL A 231 -6.51 -16.29 6.81
C VAL A 231 -5.14 -16.28 7.47
N VAL A 232 -5.04 -15.80 8.70
CA VAL A 232 -3.78 -15.70 9.43
C VAL A 232 -3.14 -17.08 9.61
N THR A 233 -3.92 -18.11 9.98
CA THR A 233 -3.42 -19.49 10.07
C THR A 233 -2.88 -20.01 8.73
N MET A 234 -3.57 -19.74 7.63
CA MET A 234 -3.14 -20.17 6.29
C MET A 234 -1.82 -19.48 5.91
N VAL A 235 -1.75 -18.15 6.04
CA VAL A 235 -0.53 -17.40 5.73
C VAL A 235 0.62 -17.85 6.61
N ALA A 236 0.40 -18.02 7.92
CA ALA A 236 1.43 -18.50 8.83
C ALA A 236 2.00 -19.85 8.39
N SER A 237 1.14 -20.77 7.96
CA SER A 237 1.54 -22.09 7.46
C SER A 237 2.36 -22.01 6.18
N GLU A 238 1.98 -21.16 5.22
CA GLU A 238 2.74 -20.91 3.98
C GLU A 238 4.10 -20.27 4.24
N LEU A 239 4.21 -19.43 5.28
CA LEU A 239 5.49 -18.88 5.76
C LEU A 239 6.35 -19.91 6.53
N GLY A 240 5.86 -21.15 6.66
CA GLY A 240 6.56 -22.23 7.35
C GLY A 240 6.40 -22.22 8.88
N TYR A 241 5.57 -21.34 9.43
CA TYR A 241 5.17 -21.39 10.83
C TYR A 241 4.14 -22.50 11.00
N ARG A 242 4.53 -23.61 11.63
CA ARG A 242 3.59 -24.69 11.96
C ARG A 242 2.64 -24.21 13.06
N ALA A 243 1.62 -23.46 12.67
CA ALA A 243 0.69 -22.80 13.58
C ALA A 243 -0.14 -23.84 14.34
N ASN A 244 -0.09 -23.81 15.66
CA ASN A 244 -0.90 -24.67 16.53
C ASN A 244 -2.01 -23.89 17.26
N ALA A 245 -1.87 -22.57 17.37
CA ALA A 245 -2.88 -21.68 17.92
C ALA A 245 -2.74 -20.28 17.32
N VAL A 246 -3.87 -19.60 17.13
CA VAL A 246 -3.94 -18.21 16.65
C VAL A 246 -4.95 -17.46 17.52
N TRP A 247 -4.52 -16.37 18.13
CA TRP A 247 -5.39 -15.56 18.98
C TRP A 247 -5.31 -14.07 18.62
N PRO A 248 -6.46 -13.37 18.62
CA PRO A 248 -6.48 -11.94 18.38
C PRO A 248 -5.78 -11.20 19.53
N GLY A 249 -4.96 -10.21 19.19
CA GLY A 249 -4.45 -9.21 20.10
C GLY A 249 -5.17 -7.88 19.93
N SER A 250 -4.42 -6.79 20.08
CA SER A 250 -4.92 -5.41 19.95
C SER A 250 -5.53 -5.15 18.58
N ARG A 251 -6.67 -4.45 18.59
CA ARG A 251 -7.29 -3.88 17.38
C ARG A 251 -6.85 -2.43 17.24
N PHE A 252 -6.47 -2.06 16.03
CA PHE A 252 -6.12 -0.70 15.66
C PHE A 252 -7.24 -0.18 14.77
N VAL A 253 -8.05 0.70 15.35
CA VAL A 253 -9.14 1.37 14.66
C VAL A 253 -8.66 2.76 14.32
N ILE A 254 -8.75 3.13 13.05
CA ILE A 254 -8.57 4.52 12.65
C ILE A 254 -9.77 5.26 13.23
N ALA A 255 -9.52 6.24 14.09
CA ALA A 255 -10.52 7.24 14.38
C ALA A 255 -10.91 7.84 13.03
N SER A 256 -12.05 7.41 12.48
CA SER A 256 -12.49 7.89 11.17
C SER A 256 -12.46 9.40 11.25
N ALA A 257 -11.60 10.03 10.46
CA ALA A 257 -11.73 11.44 10.19
C ALA A 257 -13.07 11.56 9.48
N THR A 258 -14.13 11.82 10.26
CA THR A 258 -15.45 12.20 9.76
C THR A 258 -15.21 13.34 8.77
N ARG A 259 -15.42 13.04 7.49
CA ARG A 259 -15.47 14.03 6.42
C ARG A 259 -16.74 14.85 6.55
#